data_AF-A0A4W6BNW7-F1
#
_entry.id   AF-A0A4W6BNW7-F1
#
_cell.length_a   1.000
_cell.length_b   1.000
_cell.length_c   1.000
_cell.angle_alpha   90.00
_cell.angle_beta   90.00
_cell.angle_gamma   90.00
#
_symmetry.space_group_name_H-M   'P 1'
#
loop_
_entity.id
_entity.type
_entity.pdbx_description
1 polymer ?
#
loop_
_entity_poly.entity_id
_entity_poly.type
_entity_poly.pdbx_seq_one_letter_code
_entity_poly.pdbx_strand_id
1 'polypeptide(L)'
;MCGIFCLLSLSPAHFEWDKTVYEHLKRRGPNSSQDLTVTGKNPCYQCLFSAHVLHMRGLLTPQPLQDNTGNILVWNGEIFGGLPVTPVENDTAVLSERLSSCSSPSEVLSVLSRIRGPWGFVYYQKAGDYLWFGRDFFGRRSLLWKFDAEVLTLSSVAAHTPGAAQFAWQEVPAVGVYRIDLKAAAEAADSLKIFVHCLHQCFLSLLAHCFISLCFCHLLLISGIT
;
A
#
# COMPACT_ATOMS: atom_id res chain seq x y z
N MET A 1 -0.13 14.72 8.98
CA MET A 1 0.30 13.73 7.95
C MET A 1 -0.92 13.33 7.17
N CYS A 2 -0.79 13.03 5.87
CA CYS A 2 -1.89 12.54 5.04
C CYS A 2 -2.56 11.27 5.58
N GLY A 3 -3.81 11.05 5.16
CA GLY A 3 -4.57 9.82 5.35
C GLY A 3 -4.57 9.00 4.06
N ILE A 4 -4.37 7.68 4.15
CA ILE A 4 -4.42 6.79 2.99
C ILE A 4 -5.24 5.55 3.33
N PHE A 5 -5.98 5.05 2.35
CA PHE A 5 -6.86 3.91 2.48
C PHE A 5 -6.94 3.12 1.17
N CYS A 6 -7.01 1.81 1.29
CA CYS A 6 -7.36 0.92 0.19
C CYS A 6 -8.24 -0.21 0.69
N LEU A 7 -9.31 -0.52 -0.02
CA LEU A 7 -10.11 -1.71 0.20
C LEU A 7 -10.06 -2.56 -1.06
N LEU A 8 -9.53 -3.77 -0.93
CA LEU A 8 -9.57 -4.82 -1.93
C LEU A 8 -10.67 -5.80 -1.56
N SER A 9 -11.65 -5.98 -2.43
CA SER A 9 -12.65 -7.05 -2.35
C SER A 9 -12.52 -8.00 -3.53
N LEU A 10 -12.49 -9.30 -3.27
CA LEU A 10 -12.51 -10.35 -4.31
C LEU A 10 -13.94 -10.75 -4.71
N SER A 11 -14.95 -10.22 -4.03
CA SER A 11 -16.36 -10.38 -4.38
C SER A 11 -17.12 -9.06 -4.36
N PRO A 12 -18.00 -8.81 -5.33
CA PRO A 12 -18.81 -7.59 -5.36
C PRO A 12 -19.84 -7.50 -4.23
N ALA A 13 -20.04 -8.58 -3.44
CA ALA A 13 -21.08 -8.64 -2.40
C ALA A 13 -20.73 -7.86 -1.12
N HIS A 14 -19.45 -7.58 -0.87
CA HIS A 14 -18.99 -6.95 0.37
C HIS A 14 -18.20 -5.68 0.09
N PHE A 15 -18.91 -4.56 -0.02
CA PHE A 15 -18.31 -3.23 -0.08
C PHE A 15 -18.99 -2.31 0.92
N GLU A 16 -18.55 -2.40 2.18
CA GLU A 16 -19.01 -1.47 3.21
C GLU A 16 -17.87 -0.57 3.66
N TRP A 17 -18.11 0.74 3.54
CA TRP A 17 -17.17 1.75 3.97
C TRP A 17 -17.43 2.08 5.44
N ASP A 18 -16.43 1.84 6.29
CA ASP A 18 -16.45 2.35 7.65
C ASP A 18 -16.37 3.89 7.64
N LYS A 19 -17.53 4.53 7.88
CA LYS A 19 -17.66 5.99 7.93
C LYS A 19 -16.77 6.61 9.01
N THR A 20 -16.54 5.92 10.12
CA THR A 20 -15.67 6.42 11.18
C THR A 20 -14.21 6.44 10.71
N VAL A 21 -13.75 5.41 9.99
CA VAL A 21 -12.42 5.41 9.36
C VAL A 21 -12.30 6.56 8.35
N TYR A 22 -13.30 6.75 7.50
CA TYR A 22 -13.32 7.86 6.53
C TYR A 22 -13.15 9.23 7.20
N GLU A 23 -13.93 9.51 8.25
CA GLU A 23 -13.82 10.78 8.98
C GLU A 23 -12.46 10.94 9.66
N HIS A 24 -11.88 9.86 10.17
CA HIS A 24 -10.53 9.88 10.76
C HIS A 24 -9.48 10.24 9.71
N LEU A 25 -9.59 9.68 8.51
CA LEU A 25 -8.69 9.96 7.40
C LEU A 25 -8.86 11.40 6.87
N LYS A 26 -10.10 11.89 6.76
CA LYS A 26 -10.38 13.27 6.35
C LYS A 26 -9.76 14.30 7.29
N ARG A 27 -9.79 14.04 8.60
CA ARG A 27 -9.09 14.88 9.59
C ARG A 27 -7.58 14.89 9.43
N ARG A 28 -6.98 13.83 8.89
CA ARG A 28 -5.54 13.76 8.60
C ARG A 28 -5.14 14.63 7.41
N GLY A 29 -6.01 14.77 6.41
CA GLY A 29 -5.74 15.53 5.19
C GLY A 29 -6.90 16.41 4.74
N PRO A 30 -7.06 17.59 5.32
CA PRO A 30 -8.18 18.49 5.03
C PRO A 30 -8.04 19.28 3.72
N ASN A 31 -6.89 19.24 3.04
CA ASN A 31 -6.67 20.09 1.85
C ASN A 31 -7.19 19.45 0.56
N SER A 32 -7.20 18.13 0.47
CA SER A 32 -7.78 17.40 -0.66
C SER A 32 -8.23 16.02 -0.18
N SER A 33 -9.38 15.57 -0.65
CA SER A 33 -9.98 14.29 -0.30
C SER A 33 -10.59 13.73 -1.57
N GLN A 34 -10.07 12.61 -2.06
CA GLN A 34 -10.55 11.99 -3.30
C GLN A 34 -10.54 10.47 -3.18
N ASP A 35 -11.40 9.87 -3.98
CA ASP A 35 -11.65 8.44 -4.01
C ASP A 35 -11.57 7.97 -5.46
N LEU A 36 -11.02 6.78 -5.67
CA LEU A 36 -10.86 6.18 -6.99
C LEU A 36 -11.09 4.67 -6.90
N THR A 37 -11.99 4.16 -7.73
CA THR A 37 -12.34 2.73 -7.75
C THR A 37 -11.90 2.10 -9.07
N VAL A 38 -11.28 0.92 -8.98
CA VAL A 38 -10.98 0.06 -10.13
C VAL A 38 -11.64 -1.31 -9.95
N THR A 39 -12.04 -1.91 -11.05
CA THR A 39 -12.65 -3.24 -11.06
C THR A 39 -11.98 -4.14 -12.10
N GLY A 40 -11.67 -5.37 -11.70
CA GLY A 40 -11.37 -6.48 -12.59
C GLY A 40 -12.65 -7.22 -12.92
N LYS A 41 -12.85 -7.64 -14.17
CA LYS A 41 -14.05 -8.38 -14.60
C LYS A 41 -13.83 -9.88 -14.73
N ASN A 42 -12.61 -10.33 -15.01
CA ASN A 42 -12.26 -11.73 -15.22
C ASN A 42 -10.82 -11.97 -14.74
N PRO A 43 -10.60 -12.46 -13.51
CA PRO A 43 -11.60 -12.69 -12.45
C PRO A 43 -12.13 -11.38 -11.83
N CYS A 44 -13.22 -11.47 -11.06
CA CYS A 44 -13.88 -10.29 -10.50
C CYS A 44 -13.14 -9.82 -9.24
N TYR A 45 -12.73 -8.55 -9.22
CA TYR A 45 -12.23 -7.91 -8.00
C TYR A 45 -12.58 -6.42 -8.04
N GLN A 46 -12.57 -5.77 -6.89
CA GLN A 46 -12.73 -4.33 -6.77
C GLN A 46 -11.68 -3.77 -5.81
N CYS A 47 -10.99 -2.70 -6.22
CA CYS A 47 -10.15 -1.91 -5.32
C CYS A 47 -10.72 -0.49 -5.22
N LEU A 48 -11.03 -0.05 -4.00
CA LEU A 48 -11.26 1.36 -3.67
C LEU A 48 -9.99 1.94 -3.10
N PHE A 49 -9.54 3.07 -3.65
CA PHE A 49 -8.47 3.89 -3.12
C PHE A 49 -9.07 5.18 -2.60
N SER A 50 -8.67 5.60 -1.40
CA SER A 50 -9.07 6.89 -0.84
C SER A 50 -7.86 7.55 -0.22
N ALA A 51 -7.65 8.83 -0.53
CA ALA A 51 -6.52 9.57 -0.03
C ALA A 51 -6.93 10.98 0.39
N HIS A 52 -6.35 11.41 1.51
CA HIS A 52 -6.64 12.66 2.17
C HIS A 52 -5.32 13.39 2.39
N VAL A 53 -5.10 14.46 1.65
CA VAL A 53 -3.82 15.15 1.58
C VAL A 53 -3.78 16.29 2.59
N LEU A 54 -2.74 16.29 3.43
CA LEU A 54 -2.31 17.46 4.21
C LEU A 54 -1.15 18.10 3.47
N HIS A 55 -1.41 19.24 2.85
CA HIS A 55 -0.41 19.96 2.08
C HIS A 55 0.34 20.94 3.00
N MET A 56 1.63 20.68 3.20
CA MET A 56 2.48 21.53 4.05
C MET A 56 3.44 22.40 3.24
N ARG A 57 3.85 21.97 2.04
CA ARG A 57 4.87 22.62 1.19
C ARG A 57 4.71 22.20 -0.28
N GLY A 58 5.18 23.04 -1.19
CA GLY A 58 5.21 22.77 -2.62
C GLY A 58 3.88 23.06 -3.30
N LEU A 59 3.62 22.36 -4.40
CA LEU A 59 2.32 22.35 -5.07
C LEU A 59 1.44 21.25 -4.46
N LEU A 60 0.17 21.57 -4.23
CA LEU A 60 -0.81 20.58 -3.83
C LEU A 60 -0.95 19.55 -4.95
N THR A 61 -0.60 18.30 -4.64
CA THR A 61 -0.82 17.14 -5.51
C THR A 61 -1.97 16.32 -4.92
N PRO A 62 -3.17 16.37 -5.52
CA PRO A 62 -4.28 15.52 -5.13
C PRO A 62 -3.92 14.04 -5.29
N GLN A 63 -4.49 13.21 -4.43
CA GLN A 63 -4.34 11.75 -4.45
C GLN A 63 -5.72 11.12 -4.21
N PRO A 64 -5.98 9.88 -4.66
CA PRO A 64 -5.09 8.95 -5.36
C PRO A 64 -4.57 9.49 -6.69
N LEU A 65 -3.28 9.30 -6.98
CA LEU A 65 -2.67 9.75 -8.24
C LEU A 65 -2.78 8.62 -9.26
N GLN A 66 -3.50 8.87 -10.36
CA GLN A 66 -3.61 7.94 -11.48
C GLN A 66 -2.75 8.40 -12.66
N ASP A 67 -1.93 7.51 -13.21
CA ASP A 67 -1.14 7.79 -14.40
C ASP A 67 -1.89 7.50 -15.72
N ASN A 68 -1.27 7.85 -16.85
CA ASN A 68 -1.86 7.69 -18.19
C ASN A 68 -2.07 6.22 -18.60
N THR A 69 -1.40 5.28 -17.94
CA THR A 69 -1.56 3.84 -18.17
C THR A 69 -2.59 3.22 -17.22
N GLY A 70 -3.10 3.99 -16.27
CA GLY A 70 -4.11 3.60 -15.29
C GLY A 70 -3.53 2.93 -14.04
N ASN A 71 -2.23 3.04 -13.77
CA ASN A 71 -1.69 2.70 -12.46
C ASN A 71 -2.15 3.75 -11.44
N ILE A 72 -2.29 3.35 -10.19
CA ILE A 72 -2.77 4.23 -9.12
C ILE A 72 -1.80 4.18 -7.95
N LEU A 73 -1.31 5.34 -7.52
CA LEU A 73 -0.47 5.48 -6.34
C LEU A 73 -1.21 6.27 -5.25
N VAL A 74 -1.21 5.70 -4.05
CA VAL A 74 -1.57 6.39 -2.82
C VAL A 74 -0.37 6.38 -1.89
N TRP A 75 0.12 7.56 -1.52
CA TRP A 75 1.39 7.78 -0.86
C TRP A 75 1.25 8.67 0.37
N ASN A 76 1.74 8.19 1.51
CA ASN A 76 1.91 8.95 2.74
C ASN A 76 3.38 8.88 3.15
N GLY A 77 4.19 9.83 2.71
CA GLY A 77 5.61 9.85 3.02
C GLY A 77 6.36 11.00 2.39
N GLU A 78 7.67 11.00 2.60
CA GLU A 78 8.59 11.99 2.10
C GLU A 78 9.86 11.31 1.58
N ILE A 79 10.39 11.80 0.46
CA ILE A 79 11.62 11.32 -0.15
C ILE A 79 12.74 12.29 0.22
N PHE A 80 13.63 11.86 1.12
CA PHE A 80 14.83 12.62 1.52
C PHE A 80 16.08 12.19 0.75
N GLY A 81 16.02 11.12 -0.04
CA GLY A 81 17.11 10.74 -0.92
C GLY A 81 16.95 9.37 -1.59
N GLY A 82 17.97 9.02 -2.37
CA GLY A 82 18.07 7.75 -3.13
C GLY A 82 17.18 7.67 -4.37
N LEU A 83 16.09 8.43 -4.42
CA LEU A 83 15.47 8.87 -5.67
C LEU A 83 15.75 10.36 -5.89
N PRO A 84 16.15 10.79 -7.09
CA PRO A 84 16.34 12.20 -7.39
C PRO A 84 14.98 12.90 -7.45
N VAL A 85 14.73 13.78 -6.48
CA VAL A 85 13.58 14.70 -6.45
C VAL A 85 14.13 16.10 -6.26
N THR A 86 13.79 17.02 -7.16
CA THR A 86 14.20 18.43 -7.05
C THR A 86 13.31 19.17 -6.05
N PRO A 87 13.75 20.31 -5.50
CA PRO A 87 12.98 21.06 -4.50
C PRO A 87 11.61 21.58 -4.96
N VAL A 88 11.36 21.61 -6.28
CA VAL A 88 10.10 22.09 -6.88
C VAL A 88 9.16 20.94 -7.25
N GLU A 89 9.65 19.70 -7.26
CA GLU A 89 8.88 18.52 -7.60
C GLU A 89 8.10 17.98 -6.40
N ASN A 90 7.05 17.21 -6.69
CA ASN A 90 6.31 16.48 -5.69
C ASN A 90 6.79 15.03 -5.62
N ASP A 91 7.13 14.56 -4.42
CA ASP A 91 7.57 13.19 -4.15
C ASP A 91 6.64 12.12 -4.75
N THR A 92 5.32 12.32 -4.64
CA THR A 92 4.31 11.38 -5.15
C THR A 92 4.34 11.31 -6.68
N ALA A 93 4.46 12.48 -7.34
CA ALA A 93 4.51 12.55 -8.79
C ALA A 93 5.78 11.87 -9.33
N VAL A 94 6.95 12.18 -8.76
CA VAL A 94 8.21 11.57 -9.16
C VAL A 94 8.19 10.06 -8.92
N LEU A 95 7.69 9.61 -7.76
CA LEU A 95 7.58 8.19 -7.49
C LEU A 95 6.63 7.48 -8.47
N SER A 96 5.46 8.07 -8.76
CA SER A 96 4.50 7.51 -9.71
C SER A 96 5.11 7.37 -11.11
N GLU A 97 5.88 8.36 -11.58
CA GLU A 97 6.58 8.30 -12.87
C GLU A 97 7.64 7.19 -12.92
N ARG A 98 8.40 7.02 -11.83
CA ARG A 98 9.40 5.95 -11.75
C ARG A 98 8.75 4.56 -11.72
N LEU A 99 7.65 4.42 -10.99
CA LEU A 99 6.90 3.16 -10.90
C LEU A 99 6.15 2.83 -12.20
N SER A 100 5.63 3.82 -12.92
CA SER A 100 4.93 3.60 -14.20
C SER A 100 5.86 3.08 -15.30
N SER A 101 7.15 3.39 -15.18
CA SER A 101 8.20 2.90 -16.08
C SER A 101 8.66 1.46 -15.76
N CYS A 102 8.18 0.86 -14.66
CA CYS A 102 8.56 -0.50 -14.26
C CYS A 102 7.67 -1.55 -14.95
N SER A 103 8.32 -2.52 -15.60
CA SER A 103 7.70 -3.64 -16.31
C SER A 103 7.73 -4.95 -15.51
N SER A 104 8.55 -5.03 -14.46
CA SER A 104 8.72 -6.24 -13.66
C SER A 104 8.69 -5.99 -12.15
N PRO A 105 8.35 -7.02 -11.33
CA PRO A 105 8.45 -6.93 -9.87
C PRO A 105 9.83 -6.48 -9.38
N SER A 106 10.90 -6.95 -10.01
CA SER A 106 12.28 -6.60 -9.64
C SER A 106 12.58 -5.10 -9.85
N GLU A 107 12.03 -4.49 -10.89
CA GLU A 107 12.19 -3.05 -11.16
C GLU A 107 11.43 -2.21 -10.13
N VAL A 108 10.19 -2.60 -9.80
CA VAL A 108 9.40 -1.96 -8.73
C VAL A 108 10.19 -2.01 -7.41
N LEU A 109 10.71 -3.19 -7.04
CA LEU A 109 11.50 -3.36 -5.83
C LEU A 109 12.81 -2.56 -5.86
N SER A 110 13.46 -2.44 -7.03
CA SER A 110 14.65 -1.62 -7.21
C SER A 110 14.36 -0.14 -6.92
N VAL A 111 13.27 0.40 -7.46
CA VAL A 111 12.81 1.78 -7.18
C VAL A 111 12.53 1.96 -5.70
N LEU A 112 11.69 1.10 -5.10
CA LEU A 112 11.27 1.21 -3.70
C LEU A 112 12.44 1.05 -2.73
N SER A 113 13.40 0.17 -3.02
CA SER A 113 14.56 -0.05 -2.16
C SER A 113 15.43 1.18 -1.99
N ARG A 114 15.46 2.07 -2.99
CA ARG A 114 16.30 3.27 -2.97
C ARG A 114 15.71 4.40 -2.15
N ILE A 115 14.42 4.37 -1.84
CA ILE A 115 13.74 5.48 -1.17
C ILE A 115 14.28 5.63 0.26
N ARG A 116 14.92 6.78 0.51
CA ARG A 116 15.34 7.19 1.86
C ARG A 116 14.37 8.22 2.40
N GLY A 117 13.62 7.86 3.43
CA GLY A 117 12.64 8.73 4.07
C GLY A 117 11.53 7.92 4.75
N PRO A 118 10.64 8.56 5.53
CA PRO A 118 9.48 7.90 6.11
C PRO A 118 8.40 7.70 5.05
N TRP A 119 7.81 6.51 4.94
CA TRP A 119 6.78 6.27 3.94
C TRP A 119 5.85 5.11 4.26
N GLY A 120 4.62 5.22 3.77
CA GLY A 120 3.63 4.15 3.68
C GLY A 120 2.83 4.34 2.40
N PHE A 121 2.55 3.26 1.67
CA PHE A 121 1.94 3.37 0.35
C PHE A 121 1.04 2.20 -0.02
N VAL A 122 0.20 2.45 -1.01
CA VAL A 122 -0.49 1.43 -1.81
C VAL A 122 -0.34 1.81 -3.28
N TYR A 123 0.04 0.86 -4.14
CA TYR A 123 0.24 1.05 -5.56
C TYR A 123 -0.43 -0.06 -6.36
N TYR A 124 -1.38 0.30 -7.21
CA TYR A 124 -2.01 -0.61 -8.16
C TYR A 124 -1.29 -0.51 -9.51
N GLN A 125 -0.70 -1.62 -9.94
CA GLN A 125 -0.05 -1.74 -11.24
C GLN A 125 -1.00 -2.44 -12.22
N LYS A 126 -1.59 -1.66 -13.12
CA LYS A 126 -2.67 -2.11 -14.01
C LYS A 126 -2.22 -3.17 -15.00
N ALA A 127 -1.01 -3.06 -15.56
CA ALA A 127 -0.53 -3.99 -16.59
C ALA A 127 -0.44 -5.45 -16.10
N GLY A 128 -0.12 -5.64 -14.83
CA GLY A 128 0.01 -6.96 -14.20
C GLY A 128 -1.10 -7.32 -13.23
N ASP A 129 -2.09 -6.43 -13.04
CA ASP A 129 -3.12 -6.56 -12.01
C ASP A 129 -2.50 -6.85 -10.62
N TYR A 130 -1.47 -6.08 -10.26
CA TYR A 130 -0.77 -6.22 -8.99
C TYR A 130 -1.16 -5.11 -8.01
N LEU A 131 -1.45 -5.50 -6.77
CA LEU A 131 -1.56 -4.57 -5.65
C LEU A 131 -0.30 -4.65 -4.80
N TRP A 132 0.44 -3.56 -4.75
CA TRP A 132 1.64 -3.39 -3.94
C TRP A 132 1.32 -2.52 -2.73
N PHE A 133 1.87 -2.85 -1.57
CA PHE A 133 1.72 -2.00 -0.39
C PHE A 133 2.86 -2.25 0.59
N GLY A 134 3.07 -1.31 1.49
CA GLY A 134 4.08 -1.46 2.53
C GLY A 134 4.44 -0.13 3.15
N ARG A 135 5.43 -0.19 4.04
CA ARG A 135 5.95 0.98 4.74
C ARG A 135 7.45 0.87 4.97
N ASP A 136 8.06 2.02 5.28
CA ASP A 136 9.49 2.10 5.52
C ASP A 136 9.93 1.21 6.68
N PHE A 137 11.21 0.80 6.70
CA PHE A 137 11.75 -0.15 7.68
C PHE A 137 11.57 0.28 9.14
N PHE A 138 11.57 1.60 9.41
CA PHE A 138 11.33 2.12 10.76
C PHE A 138 9.83 2.20 11.11
N GLY A 139 8.94 1.97 10.15
CA GLY A 139 7.50 2.05 10.32
C GLY A 139 7.02 3.45 10.75
N ARG A 140 7.66 4.51 10.25
CA ARG A 140 7.39 5.90 10.70
C ARG A 140 6.06 6.44 10.19
N ARG A 141 5.53 5.86 9.11
CA ARG A 141 4.19 6.15 8.60
C ARG A 141 3.30 4.93 8.87
N SER A 142 2.23 5.17 9.62
CA SER A 142 1.23 4.16 9.94
C SER A 142 0.62 3.59 8.66
N LEU A 143 0.54 2.27 8.61
CA LEU A 143 -0.21 1.49 7.65
C LEU A 143 -0.64 0.21 8.35
N LEU A 144 -1.95 0.04 8.46
CA LEU A 144 -2.63 -1.05 9.13
C LEU A 144 -3.33 -1.89 8.07
N TRP A 145 -3.51 -3.18 8.36
CA TRP A 145 -4.39 -4.06 7.61
C TRP A 145 -5.50 -4.63 8.48
N LYS A 146 -6.59 -5.02 7.85
CA LYS A 146 -7.68 -5.82 8.40
C LYS A 146 -8.12 -6.79 7.31
N PHE A 147 -8.28 -8.05 7.69
CA PHE A 147 -8.84 -9.09 6.84
C PHE A 147 -10.23 -9.44 7.35
N ASP A 148 -11.22 -9.49 6.46
CA ASP A 148 -12.61 -9.82 6.77
C ASP A 148 -13.20 -10.57 5.58
N ALA A 149 -13.41 -11.89 5.73
CA ALA A 149 -13.75 -12.78 4.63
C ALA A 149 -12.84 -12.56 3.39
N GLU A 150 -13.42 -12.13 2.27
CA GLU A 150 -12.74 -11.89 0.98
C GLU A 150 -12.26 -10.43 0.81
N VAL A 151 -12.22 -9.67 1.90
CA VAL A 151 -11.86 -8.24 1.92
C VAL A 151 -10.56 -8.01 2.67
N LEU A 152 -9.60 -7.38 2.00
CA LEU A 152 -8.42 -6.78 2.60
C LEU A 152 -8.61 -5.26 2.67
N THR A 153 -8.62 -4.72 3.89
CA THR A 153 -8.60 -3.27 4.10
C THR A 153 -7.23 -2.83 4.57
N LEU A 154 -6.66 -1.83 3.90
CA LEU A 154 -5.45 -1.10 4.27
C LEU A 154 -5.83 0.32 4.68
N SER A 155 -5.29 0.81 5.79
CA SER A 155 -5.59 2.17 6.26
C SER A 155 -4.44 2.74 7.09
N SER A 156 -4.23 4.05 7.06
CA SER A 156 -3.28 4.71 7.97
C SER A 156 -3.85 4.98 9.36
N VAL A 157 -5.15 4.77 9.56
CA VAL A 157 -5.86 4.91 10.84
C VAL A 157 -6.82 3.76 11.07
N ALA A 158 -6.98 3.36 12.32
CA ALA A 158 -8.03 2.44 12.73
C ALA A 158 -9.25 3.24 13.24
N ALA A 159 -10.42 2.62 13.14
CA ALA A 159 -11.57 2.93 13.98
C ALA A 159 -11.75 1.78 14.95
N HIS A 160 -12.12 2.10 16.20
CA HIS A 160 -12.50 1.08 17.15
C HIS A 160 -13.97 0.74 16.94
N THR A 161 -14.26 -0.49 16.54
CA THR A 161 -15.62 -1.01 16.45
C THR A 161 -15.87 -1.88 17.68
N PRO A 162 -16.70 -1.45 18.64
CA PRO A 162 -17.04 -2.26 19.81
C PRO A 162 -17.64 -3.60 19.36
N GLY A 163 -17.11 -4.72 19.87
CA GLY A 163 -17.62 -6.07 19.57
C GLY A 163 -16.99 -6.79 18.37
N ALA A 164 -16.16 -6.13 17.56
CA ALA A 164 -15.50 -6.72 16.39
C ALA A 164 -14.14 -7.37 16.70
N ALA A 165 -14.01 -8.07 17.83
CA ALA A 165 -12.73 -8.61 18.30
C ALA A 165 -12.08 -9.62 17.34
N GLN A 166 -12.86 -10.23 16.45
CA GLN A 166 -12.41 -11.27 15.51
C GLN A 166 -11.64 -10.71 14.31
N PHE A 167 -11.85 -9.45 13.93
CA PHE A 167 -11.22 -8.80 12.77
C PHE A 167 -10.54 -7.49 13.17
N ALA A 168 -9.61 -7.59 14.12
CA ALA A 168 -8.88 -6.44 14.63
C ALA A 168 -7.89 -5.89 13.60
N TRP A 169 -7.75 -4.56 13.57
CA TRP A 169 -6.68 -3.89 12.86
C TRP A 169 -5.32 -4.35 13.39
N GLN A 170 -4.41 -4.69 12.50
CA GLN A 170 -3.02 -4.98 12.83
C GLN A 170 -2.11 -4.07 12.00
N GLU A 171 -0.96 -3.73 12.55
CA GLU A 171 0.06 -2.99 11.81
C GLU A 171 0.62 -3.86 10.68
N VAL A 172 0.74 -3.30 9.47
CA VAL A 172 1.48 -3.94 8.39
C VAL A 172 2.95 -4.04 8.83
N PRO A 173 3.54 -5.25 8.92
CA PRO A 173 4.90 -5.40 9.42
C PRO A 173 5.91 -4.67 8.53
N ALA A 174 6.78 -3.87 9.15
CA ALA A 174 7.81 -3.06 8.49
C ALA A 174 9.04 -3.88 8.04
N VAL A 175 8.83 -5.09 7.53
CA VAL A 175 9.89 -6.03 7.13
C VAL A 175 10.16 -6.02 5.63
N GLY A 176 9.30 -5.36 4.85
CA GLY A 176 9.40 -5.33 3.40
C GLY A 176 8.18 -4.72 2.73
N VAL A 177 8.05 -5.02 1.44
CA VAL A 177 6.93 -4.63 0.59
C VAL A 177 6.13 -5.87 0.24
N TYR A 178 4.82 -5.73 0.26
CA TYR A 178 3.86 -6.78 -0.01
C TYR A 178 3.32 -6.64 -1.41
N ARG A 179 3.07 -7.76 -2.07
CA ARG A 179 2.45 -7.83 -3.39
C ARG A 179 1.34 -8.87 -3.41
N ILE A 180 0.21 -8.51 -4.00
CA ILE A 180 -0.91 -9.41 -4.30
C ILE A 180 -1.05 -9.47 -5.81
N ASP A 181 -1.18 -10.69 -6.33
CA ASP A 181 -1.62 -10.96 -7.70
C ASP A 181 -3.14 -11.03 -7.70
N LEU A 182 -3.80 -10.00 -8.24
CA LEU A 182 -5.26 -9.86 -8.15
C LEU A 182 -5.97 -10.88 -9.05
N LYS A 183 -5.34 -11.31 -10.15
CA LYS A 183 -5.88 -12.40 -10.97
C LYS A 183 -5.80 -13.71 -10.22
N ALA A 184 -4.62 -14.06 -9.72
CA ALA A 184 -4.47 -15.30 -8.98
C ALA A 184 -5.33 -15.33 -7.70
N ALA A 185 -5.52 -14.19 -7.04
CA ALA A 185 -6.35 -14.08 -5.84
C ALA A 185 -7.84 -14.28 -6.15
N ALA A 186 -8.38 -13.64 -7.19
CA ALA A 186 -9.80 -13.77 -7.49
C ALA A 186 -10.16 -15.08 -8.23
N GLU A 187 -9.16 -15.85 -8.70
CA GLU A 187 -9.33 -17.24 -9.14
C GLU A 187 -9.24 -18.25 -7.99
N ALA A 188 -8.49 -17.93 -6.93
CA ALA A 188 -8.30 -18.80 -5.77
C ALA A 188 -9.45 -18.59 -4.76
N ALA A 189 -10.49 -19.42 -4.86
CA ALA A 189 -11.71 -19.31 -4.06
C ALA A 189 -11.50 -19.24 -2.52
N ASP A 190 -10.39 -19.77 -1.99
CA ASP A 190 -10.24 -19.98 -0.54
C ASP A 190 -9.00 -19.32 0.10
N SER A 191 -8.15 -18.60 -0.66
CA SER A 191 -6.95 -17.98 -0.04
C SER A 191 -6.38 -16.78 -0.79
N LEU A 192 -6.22 -15.66 -0.09
CA LEU A 192 -5.45 -14.52 -0.55
C LEU A 192 -3.94 -14.77 -0.35
N LYS A 193 -3.20 -14.83 -1.45
CA LYS A 193 -1.74 -15.00 -1.43
C LYS A 193 -1.04 -13.64 -1.41
N ILE A 194 -0.31 -13.37 -0.33
CA ILE A 194 0.48 -12.15 -0.17
C ILE A 194 1.96 -12.51 -0.22
N PHE A 195 2.67 -11.97 -1.21
CA PHE A 195 4.11 -12.14 -1.36
C PHE A 195 4.85 -11.03 -0.60
N VAL A 196 5.78 -11.39 0.28
CA VAL A 196 6.62 -10.43 1.00
C VAL A 196 8.00 -10.33 0.35
N HIS A 197 8.41 -9.11 0.04
CA HIS A 197 9.68 -8.80 -0.59
C HIS A 197 10.53 -7.92 0.34
N CYS A 198 11.67 -8.44 0.79
CA CYS A 198 12.60 -7.67 1.60
C CYS A 198 13.31 -6.62 0.73
N LEU A 199 13.23 -5.35 1.12
CA LEU A 199 14.02 -4.28 0.51
C LEU A 199 15.45 -4.38 1.08
N HIS A 200 16.36 -4.98 0.30
CA HIS A 200 17.71 -5.42 0.66
C HIS A 200 18.68 -4.36 1.25
N GLN A 201 18.24 -3.14 1.56
CA GLN A 201 19.13 -2.05 1.99
C GLN A 201 19.35 -1.89 3.50
N CYS A 202 18.62 -2.60 4.38
CA CYS A 202 18.83 -2.47 5.84
C CYS A 202 19.64 -3.60 6.50
N PHE A 203 19.92 -4.70 5.81
CA PHE A 203 20.58 -5.85 6.44
C PHE A 203 22.10 -5.68 6.61
N LEU A 204 22.77 -4.86 5.80
CA LEU A 204 24.24 -4.77 5.82
C LEU A 204 24.82 -3.82 6.88
N SER A 205 24.05 -2.90 7.46
CA SER A 205 24.58 -1.97 8.49
C SER A 205 24.36 -2.42 9.93
N LEU A 206 23.52 -3.43 10.17
CA LEU A 206 23.19 -3.93 11.53
C LEU A 206 23.68 -5.35 11.82
N LEU A 207 24.19 -6.08 10.83
CA LEU A 207 24.66 -7.47 10.98
C LEU A 207 26.19 -7.62 10.98
N ALA A 208 26.90 -6.68 11.59
CA ALA A 208 28.29 -6.95 12.00
C ALA A 208 28.35 -7.96 13.18
N HIS A 209 27.22 -8.29 13.84
CA HIS A 209 27.21 -9.16 15.02
C HIS A 209 26.10 -10.21 15.15
N CYS A 210 25.32 -10.51 14.10
CA CYS A 210 24.38 -11.64 14.17
C CYS A 210 24.33 -12.43 12.85
N PHE A 211 24.72 -13.70 12.93
CA PHE A 211 24.55 -14.66 11.84
C PHE A 211 23.07 -15.00 11.69
N ILE A 212 22.39 -14.44 10.68
CA ILE A 212 21.27 -15.11 10.03
C ILE A 212 21.40 -14.90 8.52
N SER A 213 21.76 -16.01 7.86
CA SER A 213 21.74 -16.18 6.42
C SER A 213 20.30 -16.41 5.94
N LEU A 214 20.03 -16.02 4.68
CA LEU A 214 18.91 -16.36 3.80
C LEU A 214 17.75 -15.36 3.71
N CYS A 215 17.83 -14.55 2.66
CA CYS A 215 16.72 -13.81 2.08
C CYS A 215 15.80 -14.78 1.31
N PHE A 216 14.72 -15.25 1.94
CA PHE A 216 13.63 -15.95 1.26
C PHE A 216 12.40 -15.03 1.14
N CYS A 217 11.81 -14.94 -0.05
CA CYS A 217 10.43 -14.49 -0.22
C CYS A 217 9.53 -15.42 0.61
N HIS A 218 9.00 -14.94 1.73
CA HIS A 218 7.98 -15.69 2.46
C HIS A 218 6.61 -15.42 1.82
N LEU A 219 5.92 -16.49 1.45
CA LEU A 219 4.49 -16.46 1.15
C LEU A 219 3.75 -16.41 2.50
N LEU A 220 3.06 -15.31 2.77
CA LEU A 220 2.13 -15.28 3.90
C LEU A 220 0.81 -15.90 3.39
N LEU A 221 0.57 -17.16 3.74
CA LEU A 221 -0.74 -17.79 3.60
C LEU A 221 -1.57 -17.43 4.82
N ILE A 222 -2.45 -16.45 4.70
CA ILE A 222 -3.46 -16.23 5.73
C ILE A 222 -4.55 -17.27 5.48
N SER A 223 -4.48 -18.36 6.24
CA SER A 223 -5.50 -19.41 6.27
C SER A 223 -6.51 -19.06 7.36
N GLY A 224 -7.75 -18.78 6.96
CA GLY A 224 -8.82 -18.38 7.89
C GLY A 224 -10.03 -17.71 7.23
N ILE A 225 -10.31 -17.97 5.94
CA ILE A 225 -11.46 -17.41 5.20
C ILE A 225 -12.69 -18.35 5.33
N THR A 226 -12.94 -18.90 6.52
CA THR A 226 -14.15 -19.67 6.82
C THR A 226 -14.78 -19.20 8.11
#